data_AF-A0A6J7M156-F1
#
_entry.id   AF-A0A6J7M156-F1
#
_cell.length_a   1.000
_cell.length_b   1.000
_cell.length_c   1.000
_cell.angle_alpha   90.00
_cell.angle_beta   90.00
_cell.angle_gamma   90.00
#
_symmetry.space_group_name_H-M   'P 1'
#
loop_
_entity.id
_entity.type
_entity.pdbx_description
1 polymer ?
#
loop_
_entity_poly.entity_id
_entity_poly.type
_entity_poly.pdbx_seq_one_letter_code
_entity_poly.pdbx_strand_id
1 'polypeptide(L)'
;MVRMGDRTMTPLPDLWNIHDYAVGPLKSAVTDAYLMKHCRFFIGMQSGLQDTALLYERPCLIVNMYDPNFALPFLVNHRGMFKIFHNLVTGNSIDPLDLVCRSDSIEERSLAGENASDDLTRALRNFLVALEQEFPRNEVHPREPEFQAQYRAFLEDPIAGASTNKHDVVQSYRFASRLTSGTLSRILTPLA
;
A
#
# COMPACT_ATOMS: atom_id res chain seq x y z
N MET A 1 -12.83 16.66 4.61
CA MET A 1 -12.37 15.32 4.19
C MET A 1 -13.43 14.71 3.29
N VAL A 2 -13.05 13.94 2.27
CA VAL A 2 -14.00 13.23 1.41
C VAL A 2 -13.82 11.74 1.65
N ARG A 3 -14.88 11.04 2.08
CA ARG A 3 -14.86 9.58 2.19
C ARG A 3 -15.16 8.98 0.82
N MET A 4 -14.25 8.15 0.35
CA MET A 4 -14.37 7.43 -0.92
C MET A 4 -14.48 5.94 -0.67
N GLY A 5 -15.09 5.23 -1.61
CA GLY A 5 -15.30 3.79 -1.57
C GLY A 5 -16.43 3.41 -2.52
N ASP A 6 -17.12 2.31 -2.29
CA ASP A 6 -18.21 1.86 -3.15
C ASP A 6 -19.59 2.19 -2.56
N ARG A 7 -20.64 2.06 -3.39
CA ARG A 7 -22.02 2.43 -3.01
C ARG A 7 -22.65 1.49 -1.98
N THR A 8 -22.04 0.33 -1.72
CA THR A 8 -22.54 -0.66 -0.75
C THR A 8 -22.05 -0.38 0.67
N MET A 9 -21.11 0.56 0.85
CA MET A 9 -20.64 0.95 2.16
C MET A 9 -21.78 1.45 3.05
N THR A 10 -21.70 1.13 4.34
CA THR A 10 -22.59 1.74 5.33
C THR A 10 -22.41 3.26 5.32
N PRO A 11 -23.50 4.05 5.21
CA PRO A 11 -23.44 5.50 5.31
C PRO A 11 -22.85 5.92 6.66
N LEU A 12 -22.00 6.95 6.63
CA LEU A 12 -21.52 7.57 7.86
C LEU A 12 -22.67 8.31 8.58
N PRO A 13 -22.60 8.43 9.92
CA PRO A 13 -23.39 9.44 10.61
C PRO A 13 -23.00 10.84 10.10
N ASP A 14 -23.85 11.83 10.34
CA ASP A 14 -23.53 13.22 10.01
C ASP A 14 -22.33 13.69 10.86
N LEU A 15 -21.20 13.93 10.19
CA LEU A 15 -19.92 14.26 10.80
C LEU A 15 -19.42 15.59 10.24
N TRP A 16 -19.07 16.50 11.14
CA TRP A 16 -18.54 17.81 10.78
C TRP A 16 -17.32 17.68 9.84
N ASN A 17 -17.35 18.42 8.73
CA ASN A 17 -16.30 18.47 7.72
C ASN A 17 -15.98 17.13 7.02
N ILE A 18 -16.89 16.17 7.02
CA ILE A 18 -16.78 14.93 6.22
C ILE A 18 -17.89 14.90 5.18
N HIS A 19 -17.49 14.76 3.91
CA HIS A 19 -18.43 14.51 2.81
C HIS A 19 -18.41 13.01 2.48
N ASP A 20 -19.52 12.32 2.74
CA ASP A 20 -19.68 10.89 2.44
C ASP A 20 -20.03 10.67 0.96
N TYR A 21 -19.03 10.86 0.11
CA TYR A 21 -19.15 10.75 -1.35
C TYR A 21 -19.43 9.32 -1.82
N ALA A 22 -18.97 8.29 -1.07
CA ALA A 22 -19.10 6.88 -1.46
C ALA A 22 -20.56 6.45 -1.73
N VAL A 23 -21.49 6.90 -0.88
CA VAL A 23 -22.93 6.61 -0.98
C VAL A 23 -23.73 7.77 -1.62
N GLY A 24 -23.04 8.83 -2.03
CA GLY A 24 -23.65 10.04 -2.58
C GLY A 24 -24.02 9.93 -4.08
N PRO A 25 -24.89 10.83 -4.57
CA PRO A 25 -25.34 10.83 -5.96
C PRO A 25 -24.23 11.16 -6.96
N LEU A 26 -23.18 11.86 -6.52
CA LEU A 26 -22.05 12.26 -7.36
C LEU A 26 -21.04 11.14 -7.62
N LYS A 27 -21.22 9.96 -7.02
CA LYS A 27 -20.30 8.82 -7.17
C LYS A 27 -20.17 8.40 -8.62
N SER A 28 -18.97 8.52 -9.19
CA SER A 28 -18.65 8.04 -10.54
C SER A 28 -17.14 7.78 -10.68
N ALA A 29 -16.73 6.98 -11.67
CA ALA A 29 -15.31 6.74 -11.92
C ALA A 29 -14.55 8.04 -12.30
N VAL A 30 -15.20 8.93 -13.06
CA VAL A 30 -14.61 10.24 -13.43
C VAL A 30 -14.42 11.12 -12.21
N THR A 31 -15.42 11.15 -11.32
CA THR A 31 -15.34 11.92 -10.08
C THR A 31 -14.33 11.31 -9.11
N ASP A 32 -14.16 9.98 -9.08
CA ASP A 32 -13.10 9.33 -8.29
C ASP A 32 -11.71 9.82 -8.72
N ALA A 33 -11.44 9.80 -10.03
CA ALA A 33 -10.17 10.25 -10.59
C ALA A 33 -9.93 11.75 -10.32
N TYR A 34 -10.97 12.57 -10.47
CA TYR A 34 -10.90 14.01 -10.17
C TYR A 34 -10.56 14.26 -8.69
N LEU A 35 -11.30 13.65 -7.77
CA LEU A 35 -11.07 13.81 -6.33
C LEU A 35 -9.66 13.34 -5.94
N MET A 36 -9.21 12.21 -6.49
CA MET A 36 -7.88 11.70 -6.22
C MET A 36 -6.78 12.63 -6.74
N LYS A 37 -6.93 13.16 -7.96
CA LYS A 37 -5.96 14.11 -8.54
C LYS A 37 -5.84 15.40 -7.71
N HIS A 38 -6.93 15.84 -7.09
CA HIS A 38 -7.00 17.11 -6.38
C HIS A 38 -6.92 16.99 -4.85
N CYS A 39 -6.73 15.78 -4.30
CA CYS A 39 -6.56 15.61 -2.88
C CYS A 39 -5.15 16.02 -2.41
N ARG A 40 -5.06 16.38 -1.12
CA ARG A 40 -3.79 16.67 -0.45
C ARG A 40 -3.02 15.38 -0.14
N PHE A 41 -3.75 14.34 0.25
CA PHE A 41 -3.25 13.01 0.58
C PHE A 41 -4.40 12.00 0.54
N PHE A 42 -4.06 10.72 0.51
CA PHE A 42 -4.98 9.59 0.57
C PHE A 42 -4.71 8.74 1.83
N ILE A 43 -5.78 8.31 2.49
CA ILE A 43 -5.73 7.30 3.56
C ILE A 43 -6.68 6.19 3.16
N GLY A 44 -6.22 4.95 3.18
CA GLY A 44 -7.06 3.82 2.82
C GLY A 44 -6.40 2.48 3.05
N MET A 45 -6.94 1.47 2.39
CA MET A 45 -6.41 0.10 2.38
C MET A 45 -6.01 -0.27 0.95
N GLN A 46 -5.37 -1.43 0.80
CA GLN A 46 -5.06 -2.00 -0.51
C GLN A 46 -6.32 -2.21 -1.34
N SER A 47 -6.45 -1.39 -2.39
CA SER A 47 -7.64 -1.31 -3.24
C SER A 47 -7.30 -0.55 -4.53
N GLY A 48 -8.16 -0.58 -5.54
CA GLY A 48 -7.95 0.17 -6.78
C GLY A 48 -7.86 1.70 -6.59
N LEU A 49 -8.40 2.26 -5.49
CA LEU A 49 -8.22 3.68 -5.16
C LEU A 49 -6.77 4.01 -4.78
N GLN A 50 -6.05 3.08 -4.16
CA GLN A 50 -4.61 3.23 -3.91
C GLN A 50 -3.85 3.36 -5.23
N ASP A 51 -4.16 2.52 -6.23
CA ASP A 51 -3.52 2.59 -7.55
C ASP A 51 -3.78 3.94 -8.25
N THR A 52 -4.97 4.52 -8.05
CA THR A 52 -5.30 5.85 -8.57
C THR A 52 -4.54 6.95 -7.82
N ALA A 53 -4.36 6.81 -6.50
CA ALA A 53 -3.55 7.73 -5.70
C ALA A 53 -2.08 7.71 -6.14
N LEU A 54 -1.55 6.51 -6.41
CA LEU A 54 -0.23 6.26 -6.96
C LEU A 54 -0.04 6.93 -8.32
N LEU A 55 -1.01 6.76 -9.23
CA LEU A 55 -0.98 7.36 -10.57
C LEU A 55 -0.84 8.90 -10.52
N TYR A 56 -1.45 9.54 -9.53
CA TYR A 56 -1.37 11.00 -9.34
C TYR A 56 -0.29 11.44 -8.34
N GLU A 57 0.57 10.52 -7.89
CA GLU A 57 1.67 10.75 -6.95
C GLU A 57 1.23 11.42 -5.64
N ARG A 58 0.02 11.09 -5.17
CA ARG A 58 -0.52 11.64 -3.91
C ARG A 58 0.14 10.96 -2.72
N PRO A 59 0.56 11.70 -1.67
CA PRO A 59 0.99 11.09 -0.41
C PRO A 59 -0.06 10.12 0.12
N CYS A 60 0.36 8.91 0.50
CA CYS A 60 -0.55 7.84 0.89
C CYS A 60 -0.20 7.26 2.26
N LEU A 61 -1.21 7.08 3.10
CA LEU A 61 -1.15 6.18 4.25
C LEU A 61 -2.04 4.96 3.98
N ILE A 62 -1.43 3.80 3.80
CA ILE A 62 -2.15 2.54 3.58
C ILE A 62 -2.14 1.75 4.88
N VAL A 63 -3.30 1.63 5.51
CA VAL A 63 -3.49 0.89 6.75
C VAL A 63 -4.02 -0.51 6.47
N ASN A 64 -3.84 -1.43 7.43
CA ASN A 64 -4.33 -2.79 7.34
C ASN A 64 -3.97 -3.49 6.03
N MET A 65 -2.71 -3.37 5.60
CA MET A 65 -2.19 -4.03 4.41
C MET A 65 -2.16 -5.55 4.63
N TYR A 66 -2.87 -6.29 3.80
CA TYR A 66 -2.95 -7.75 3.82
C TYR A 66 -1.93 -8.40 2.88
N ASP A 67 -1.45 -7.69 1.86
CA ASP A 67 -0.45 -8.22 0.93
C ASP A 67 0.90 -7.52 1.18
N PRO A 68 1.86 -8.20 1.83
CA PRO A 68 3.22 -7.71 2.05
C PRO A 68 3.99 -7.52 0.75
N ASN A 69 3.49 -8.03 -0.37
CA ASN A 69 4.09 -7.71 -1.66
C ASN A 69 3.88 -6.25 -2.08
N PHE A 70 3.03 -5.47 -1.43
CA PHE A 70 2.95 -4.02 -1.63
C PHE A 70 3.65 -3.24 -0.51
N ALA A 71 4.42 -3.93 0.33
CA ALA A 71 5.08 -3.36 1.49
C ALA A 71 6.04 -2.22 1.18
N LEU A 72 6.74 -2.33 0.05
CA LEU A 72 7.65 -1.30 -0.39
C LEU A 72 6.85 -0.06 -0.81
N PRO A 73 7.05 1.09 -0.14
CA PRO A 73 6.41 2.32 -0.56
C PRO A 73 6.87 2.68 -1.96
N PHE A 74 5.91 2.92 -2.85
CA PHE A 74 6.19 3.31 -4.24
C PHE A 74 6.83 4.69 -4.35
N LEU A 75 6.54 5.57 -3.40
CA LEU A 75 7.02 6.94 -3.34
C LEU A 75 7.50 7.27 -1.93
N VAL A 76 8.42 8.23 -1.81
CA VAL A 76 9.02 8.62 -0.51
C VAL A 76 8.00 9.11 0.52
N ASN A 77 6.86 9.61 0.04
CA ASN A 77 5.73 10.13 0.81
C ASN A 77 4.63 9.07 1.07
N HIS A 78 4.92 7.80 0.84
CA HIS A 78 4.00 6.70 1.11
C HIS A 78 4.36 6.01 2.43
N ARG A 79 3.35 5.64 3.21
CA ARG A 79 3.49 4.89 4.46
C ARG A 79 2.51 3.73 4.46
N GLY A 80 2.94 2.61 5.02
CA GLY A 80 2.18 1.37 5.10
C GLY A 80 2.15 0.81 6.51
N MET A 81 1.04 0.20 6.90
CA MET A 81 0.89 -0.57 8.12
C MET A 81 0.25 -1.91 7.79
N PHE A 82 0.96 -3.01 8.03
CA PHE A 82 0.44 -4.35 7.80
C PHE A 82 -0.68 -4.70 8.76
N LYS A 83 -1.57 -5.57 8.30
CA LYS A 83 -2.38 -6.40 9.20
C LYS A 83 -1.47 -7.24 10.08
N ILE A 84 -2.03 -7.70 11.19
CA ILE A 84 -1.35 -8.63 12.08
C ILE A 84 -1.49 -10.02 11.48
N PHE A 85 -0.38 -10.65 11.09
CA PHE A 85 -0.37 -11.98 10.49
C PHE A 85 -0.14 -13.06 11.55
N HIS A 86 -0.94 -14.12 11.52
CA HIS A 86 -0.78 -15.28 12.39
C HIS A 86 -0.84 -16.58 11.60
N ASN A 87 0.02 -17.54 11.92
CA ASN A 87 -0.02 -18.88 11.35
C ASN A 87 -1.28 -19.61 11.84
N LEU A 88 -2.10 -20.11 10.92
CA LEU A 88 -3.39 -20.77 11.24
C LEU A 88 -3.23 -22.08 12.02
N VAL A 89 -2.10 -22.76 11.89
CA VAL A 89 -1.85 -24.06 12.53
C VAL A 89 -1.30 -23.88 13.94
N THR A 90 -0.35 -22.96 14.11
CA THR A 90 0.38 -22.77 15.37
C THR A 90 -0.16 -21.61 16.21
N GLY A 91 -0.93 -20.69 15.62
CA GLY A 91 -1.39 -19.45 16.26
C GLY A 91 -0.31 -18.37 16.39
N ASN A 92 0.95 -18.68 16.05
CA ASN A 92 2.07 -17.77 16.23
C ASN A 92 2.01 -16.57 15.28
N SER A 93 2.46 -15.41 15.76
CA SER A 93 2.64 -14.23 14.92
C SER A 93 3.65 -14.51 13.81
N ILE A 94 3.40 -13.96 12.63
CA ILE A 94 4.29 -14.03 11.47
C ILE A 94 4.81 -12.62 11.18
N ASP A 95 6.10 -12.51 10.91
CA ASP A 95 6.68 -11.26 10.42
C ASP A 95 6.26 -11.05 8.94
N PRO A 96 5.71 -9.89 8.56
CA PRO A 96 5.40 -9.60 7.16
C PRO A 96 6.56 -9.85 6.18
N LEU A 97 7.83 -9.71 6.59
CA LEU A 97 8.99 -10.06 5.75
C LEU A 97 9.06 -11.55 5.43
N ASP A 98 8.57 -12.42 6.32
CA ASP A 98 8.56 -13.87 6.08
C ASP A 98 7.51 -14.28 5.03
N LEU A 99 6.65 -13.33 4.62
CA LEU A 99 5.57 -13.52 3.66
C LEU A 99 5.87 -12.87 2.30
N VAL A 100 6.86 -12.00 2.21
CA VAL A 100 7.29 -11.37 0.95
C VAL A 100 7.79 -12.43 -0.01
N CYS A 101 7.44 -12.31 -1.29
CA CYS A 101 7.94 -13.20 -2.36
C CYS A 101 7.59 -14.68 -2.21
N ARG A 102 6.61 -15.02 -1.37
CA ARG A 102 6.06 -16.38 -1.32
C ARG A 102 4.88 -16.47 -2.28
N SER A 103 4.97 -17.40 -3.23
CA SER A 103 3.90 -17.71 -4.19
C SER A 103 2.72 -18.44 -3.55
N ASP A 104 2.96 -19.05 -2.39
CA ASP A 104 1.89 -19.64 -1.57
C ASP A 104 0.97 -18.50 -1.18
N SER A 105 -0.24 -18.47 -1.73
CA SER A 105 -1.23 -17.46 -1.42
C SER A 105 -1.27 -17.27 0.09
N ILE A 106 -1.10 -16.02 0.53
CA ILE A 106 -1.16 -15.59 1.94
C ILE A 106 -2.42 -16.15 2.63
N GLU A 107 -3.44 -16.48 1.82
CA GLU A 107 -4.72 -17.10 2.15
C GLU A 107 -4.65 -18.52 2.73
N GLU A 108 -3.66 -19.37 2.40
CA GLU A 108 -3.71 -20.77 2.86
C GLU A 108 -3.18 -21.01 4.27
N ARG A 109 -2.40 -20.07 4.84
CA ARG A 109 -1.69 -20.32 6.12
C ARG A 109 -1.71 -19.19 7.12
N SER A 110 -2.22 -18.00 6.76
CA SER A 110 -2.14 -16.83 7.63
C SER A 110 -3.49 -16.13 7.83
N LEU A 111 -3.96 -16.01 9.07
CA LEU A 111 -5.07 -15.09 9.39
C LEU A 111 -4.51 -13.67 9.51
N ALA A 112 -5.21 -12.69 8.92
CA ALA A 112 -4.85 -11.28 8.98
C ALA A 112 -5.84 -10.49 9.86
N GLY A 113 -5.43 -10.14 11.07
CA GLY A 113 -6.17 -9.27 11.99
C GLY A 113 -6.02 -7.78 11.66
N GLU A 114 -7.01 -6.98 12.01
CA GLU A 114 -6.93 -5.51 11.88
C GLU A 114 -6.10 -4.89 13.00
N ASN A 115 -5.46 -3.76 12.72
CA ASN A 115 -4.75 -2.99 13.73
C ASN A 115 -5.73 -2.31 14.69
N ALA A 116 -5.31 -2.13 15.94
CA ALA A 116 -6.10 -1.44 16.95
C ALA A 116 -6.28 0.05 16.60
N SER A 117 -7.38 0.66 17.07
CA SER A 117 -7.70 2.06 16.78
C SER A 117 -6.60 3.04 17.23
N ASP A 118 -5.95 2.76 18.36
CA ASP A 118 -4.84 3.58 18.87
C ASP A 118 -3.62 3.52 17.95
N ASP A 119 -3.32 2.35 17.37
CA ASP A 119 -2.24 2.17 16.41
C ASP A 119 -2.52 2.91 15.10
N LEU A 120 -3.75 2.82 14.60
CA LEU A 120 -4.20 3.56 13.42
C LEU A 120 -4.09 5.08 13.65
N THR A 121 -4.50 5.54 14.84
CA THR A 121 -4.43 6.96 15.24
C THR A 121 -2.97 7.44 15.31
N ARG A 122 -2.09 6.62 15.87
CA ARG A 122 -0.65 6.90 15.94
C ARG A 122 -0.02 6.96 14.54
N ALA A 123 -0.34 6.01 13.66
CA ALA A 123 0.13 6.00 12.28
C ALA A 123 -0.33 7.24 11.52
N LEU A 124 -1.60 7.62 11.67
CA LEU A 124 -2.16 8.84 11.08
C LEU A 124 -1.43 10.11 11.58
N ARG A 125 -1.23 10.23 12.89
CA ARG A 125 -0.52 11.38 13.46
C ARG A 125 0.89 11.51 12.88
N ASN A 126 1.63 10.41 12.84
CA ASN A 126 2.99 10.40 12.30
C ASN A 126 3.01 10.77 10.81
N PHE A 127 2.05 10.25 10.03
CA PHE A 127 1.90 10.59 8.62
C PHE A 127 1.61 12.08 8.41
N LEU A 128 0.71 12.67 9.21
CA LEU A 128 0.39 14.10 9.10
C LEU A 128 1.57 14.99 9.51
N VAL A 129 2.34 14.61 10.53
CA VAL A 129 3.57 15.34 10.88
C VAL A 129 4.58 15.31 9.73
N ALA A 130 4.80 14.14 9.12
CA ALA A 130 5.69 14.01 7.97
C ALA A 130 5.20 14.78 6.74
N LEU A 131 3.88 14.91 6.56
CA LEU A 131 3.27 15.67 5.47
C LEU A 131 3.53 17.18 5.58
N GLU A 132 3.62 17.73 6.79
CA GLU A 132 3.87 19.17 7.03
C GLU A 132 5.36 19.53 7.05
N GLN A 133 6.23 18.56 7.37
CA GLN A 133 7.67 18.76 7.47
C GLN A 133 8.33 18.28 6.18
N GLU A 134 8.96 17.11 6.23
CA GLU A 134 9.41 16.36 5.07
C GLU A 134 9.30 14.87 5.41
N PHE A 135 9.04 14.05 4.40
CA PHE A 135 9.15 12.61 4.57
C PHE A 135 10.63 12.23 4.60
N PRO A 136 11.13 11.60 5.68
CA PRO A 136 12.53 11.20 5.75
C PRO A 136 12.87 10.26 4.58
N ARG A 137 13.81 10.69 3.72
CA ARG A 137 14.20 9.98 2.48
C ARG A 137 14.85 8.62 2.75
N ASN A 138 15.47 8.45 3.92
CA ASN A 138 16.20 7.25 4.30
C ASN A 138 15.32 6.26 5.09
N GLU A 139 14.05 6.61 5.34
CA GLU A 139 13.10 5.84 6.13
C GLU A 139 11.83 5.56 5.33
N VAL A 140 11.99 5.29 4.04
CA VAL A 140 10.91 4.76 3.20
C VAL A 140 10.36 3.50 3.88
N HIS A 141 11.25 2.62 4.36
CA HIS A 141 10.94 1.64 5.41
C HIS A 141 12.25 1.25 6.14
N PRO A 142 12.31 1.14 7.49
CA PRO A 142 13.54 0.73 8.20
C PRO A 142 14.12 -0.61 7.73
N ARG A 143 13.28 -1.42 7.09
CA ARG A 143 13.60 -2.75 6.55
C ARG A 143 13.62 -2.80 5.02
N GLU A 144 13.64 -1.64 4.36
CA GLU A 144 13.66 -1.55 2.89
C GLU A 144 14.81 -2.37 2.27
N PRO A 145 16.06 -2.34 2.78
CA PRO A 145 17.13 -3.18 2.24
C PRO A 145 16.81 -4.67 2.26
N GLU A 146 16.19 -5.15 3.33
CA GLU A 146 15.78 -6.55 3.51
C GLU A 146 14.66 -6.93 2.53
N PHE A 147 13.65 -6.06 2.38
CA PHE A 147 12.62 -6.23 1.35
C PHE A 147 13.25 -6.31 -0.04
N GLN A 148 14.11 -5.35 -0.40
CA GLN A 148 14.78 -5.29 -1.70
C GLN A 148 15.64 -6.53 -1.98
N ALA A 149 16.33 -7.05 -0.97
CA ALA A 149 17.12 -8.27 -1.06
C ALA A 149 16.24 -9.50 -1.35
N GLN A 150 15.13 -9.66 -0.62
CA GLN A 150 14.16 -10.74 -0.87
C GLN A 150 13.54 -10.65 -2.27
N TYR A 151 13.21 -9.45 -2.76
CA TYR A 151 12.68 -9.27 -4.11
C TYR A 151 13.68 -9.64 -5.21
N ARG A 152 14.95 -9.27 -5.05
CA ARG A 152 15.99 -9.66 -6.01
C ARG A 152 16.14 -11.18 -6.08
N ALA A 153 16.20 -11.83 -4.91
CA ALA A 153 16.28 -13.28 -4.83
C ALA A 153 15.09 -13.95 -5.52
N PHE A 154 13.87 -13.41 -5.37
CA PHE A 154 12.67 -13.92 -6.05
C PHE A 154 12.71 -13.77 -7.58
N LEU A 155 13.16 -12.63 -8.10
CA LEU A 155 13.25 -12.43 -9.55
C LEU A 155 14.37 -13.25 -10.20
N GLU A 156 15.41 -13.56 -9.45
CA GLU A 156 16.51 -14.43 -9.87
C GLU A 156 16.13 -15.93 -9.78
N ASP A 157 15.01 -16.27 -9.11
CA ASP A 157 14.49 -17.65 -9.03
C ASP A 157 13.92 -18.08 -10.40
N PRO A 158 14.52 -19.09 -11.06
CA PRO A 158 14.05 -19.60 -12.36
C PRO A 158 12.63 -20.15 -12.32
N ILE A 159 12.14 -20.58 -11.15
CA ILE A 159 10.81 -21.18 -10.96
C ILE A 159 9.74 -20.09 -10.89
N ALA A 160 10.05 -18.93 -10.28
CA ALA A 160 9.13 -17.80 -10.20
C ALA A 160 8.77 -17.23 -11.59
N GLY A 161 9.69 -17.31 -12.56
CA GLY A 161 9.47 -16.93 -13.96
C GLY A 161 8.64 -17.95 -14.78
N ALA A 162 8.38 -19.15 -14.24
CA ALA A 162 7.68 -20.23 -14.91
C ALA A 162 6.21 -20.39 -14.46
N SER A 163 5.72 -19.56 -13.54
CA SER A 163 4.33 -19.64 -13.08
C SER A 163 3.35 -19.35 -14.22
N THR A 164 2.40 -20.26 -14.41
CA THR A 164 1.28 -20.10 -15.36
C THR A 164 0.10 -19.34 -14.73
N ASN A 165 0.17 -19.05 -13.43
CA ASN A 165 -0.83 -18.26 -12.74
C ASN A 165 -0.70 -16.78 -13.13
N LYS A 166 -1.78 -16.22 -13.70
CA LYS A 166 -1.83 -14.81 -14.12
C LYS A 166 -1.51 -13.85 -12.97
N HIS A 167 -1.89 -14.17 -11.73
CA HIS A 167 -1.61 -13.33 -10.58
C HIS A 167 -0.10 -13.23 -10.35
N ASP A 168 0.59 -14.36 -10.31
CA ASP A 168 2.04 -14.43 -10.08
C ASP A 168 2.82 -13.70 -11.17
N VAL A 169 2.43 -13.89 -12.44
CA VAL A 169 3.05 -13.17 -13.57
C VAL A 169 2.88 -11.66 -13.41
N VAL A 170 1.68 -11.18 -13.09
CA VAL A 170 1.42 -9.75 -12.86
C VAL A 170 2.24 -9.21 -11.69
N GLN A 171 2.36 -9.99 -10.60
CA GLN A 171 3.17 -9.60 -9.46
C GLN A 171 4.66 -9.54 -9.82
N SER A 172 5.19 -10.53 -10.55
CA SER A 172 6.57 -10.51 -11.05
C SER A 172 6.88 -9.29 -11.91
N TYR A 173 5.99 -8.90 -12.84
CA TYR A 173 6.13 -7.65 -13.60
C TYR A 173 6.07 -6.41 -12.71
N ARG A 174 5.16 -6.38 -11.73
CA ARG A 174 5.07 -5.30 -10.74
C ARG A 174 6.34 -5.19 -9.88
N PHE A 175 7.01 -6.30 -9.59
CA PHE A 175 8.27 -6.28 -8.82
C PHE A 175 9.45 -5.85 -9.70
N ALA A 176 9.54 -6.38 -10.91
CA ALA A 176 10.58 -6.01 -11.86
C ALA A 176 10.56 -4.50 -12.17
N SER A 177 9.36 -3.91 -12.32
CA SER A 177 9.22 -2.46 -12.52
C SER A 177 9.72 -1.66 -11.31
N ARG A 178 9.57 -2.16 -10.08
CA ARG A 178 10.03 -1.46 -8.85
C ARG A 178 11.54 -1.45 -8.70
N LEU A 179 12.22 -2.56 -9.01
CA LEU A 179 13.68 -2.63 -8.96
C LEU A 179 14.34 -1.73 -10.01
N THR A 180 13.76 -1.69 -11.20
CA THR A 180 14.23 -0.84 -12.31
C THR A 180 13.91 0.65 -12.06
N SER A 181 12.76 0.97 -11.47
CA SER A 181 12.39 2.33 -11.08
C SER A 181 13.22 2.89 -9.91
N GLY A 182 13.70 2.05 -8.99
CA GLY A 182 14.72 2.45 -8.01
C GLY A 182 15.99 2.99 -8.66
N THR A 183 16.31 2.51 -9.88
CA THR A 183 17.39 3.03 -10.72
C THR A 183 16.98 4.31 -11.46
N LEU A 184 15.73 4.41 -11.93
CA LEU A 184 15.21 5.62 -12.59
C LEU A 184 15.04 6.83 -11.65
N SER A 185 14.81 6.62 -10.35
CA SER A 185 14.81 7.72 -9.38
C SER A 185 16.18 8.41 -9.24
N ARG A 186 17.28 7.71 -9.59
CA ARG A 186 18.62 8.31 -9.70
C ARG A 186 18.83 9.03 -11.04
N ILE A 187 18.10 8.66 -12.08
CA ILE A 187 18.22 9.24 -13.44
C ILE A 187 17.36 10.50 -13.59
N LEU A 188 16.27 10.64 -12.82
CA LEU A 188 15.40 11.82 -12.83
C LEU A 188 15.73 12.84 -11.73
N THR A 189 17.00 12.94 -11.34
CA THR A 189 17.48 14.20 -10.76
C THR A 189 17.46 15.22 -11.91
N PRO A 190 16.80 16.39 -11.79
CA PRO A 190 17.04 17.45 -12.75
C PRO A 190 18.54 17.77 -12.64
N LEU A 191 19.24 17.72 -13.77
CA LEU A 191 20.54 18.36 -13.91
C LEU A 191 20.34 19.83 -13.51
N ALA A 192 20.73 20.15 -12.27
CA ALA A 192 20.99 21.50 -11.82
C ALA A 192 22.44 21.85 -12.18
#